data_AF-A0AA35TSH3-F1
#
_entry.id   AF-A0AA35TSH3-F1
#
_cell.length_a   1.000
_cell.length_b   1.000
_cell.length_c   1.000
_cell.angle_alpha   90.00
_cell.angle_beta   90.00
_cell.angle_gamma   90.00
#
_symmetry.space_group_name_H-M   'P 1'
#
loop_
_entity.id
_entity.type
_entity.pdbx_description
1 polymer ?
#
loop_
_entity_poly.entity_id
_entity_poly.type
_entity_poly.pdbx_seq_one_letter_code
_entity_poly.pdbx_strand_id
1 'polypeptide(L)'
;CVCVCVCVFVVFDSIEDYCPGFKGLVVGKEVLTPPDLERIFGLTGGNIFHGAMSLDQLYLSRMSYLSPAYSSPVPGLFLCGSGAHPGGGVMGSPG
;
A
#
# COMPACT_ATOMS: atom_id res chain seq x y z
N CYS A 1 10.17 -1.72 17.86
CA CYS A 1 9.26 -2.43 18.78
C CYS A 1 8.45 -1.51 19.70
N VAL A 2 9.05 -0.72 20.61
CA VAL A 2 8.27 0.05 21.60
C VAL A 2 7.37 1.11 20.96
N CYS A 3 7.88 1.91 20.02
CA CYS A 3 7.09 2.93 19.31
C CYS A 3 5.86 2.34 18.56
N VAL A 4 6.04 1.16 17.96
CA VAL A 4 4.99 0.43 17.24
C VAL A 4 3.91 -0.06 18.20
N CYS A 5 4.30 -0.61 19.36
CA CYS A 5 3.35 -0.98 20.40
C CYS A 5 2.54 0.22 20.91
N VAL A 6 3.19 1.37 21.14
CA VAL A 6 2.50 2.61 21.58
C VAL A 6 1.47 3.04 20.55
N CYS A 7 1.82 3.05 19.26
CA CYS A 7 0.91 3.43 18.19
C CYS A 7 -0.35 2.55 18.14
N VAL A 8 -0.20 1.24 18.38
CA VAL A 8 -1.34 0.30 18.40
C VAL A 8 -2.29 0.58 19.56
N PHE A 9 -1.77 0.91 20.74
CA PHE A 9 -2.63 1.25 21.88
C PHE A 9 -3.41 2.54 21.64
N VAL A 10 -2.79 3.54 21.03
CA VAL A 10 -3.48 4.79 20.63
C VAL A 10 -4.66 4.48 19.68
N VAL A 11 -4.46 3.61 18.69
CA VAL A 11 -5.55 3.21 17.78
C VAL A 11 -6.67 2.50 18.53
N PHE A 12 -6.34 1.59 19.46
CA PHE A 12 -7.35 0.88 20.26
C PHE A 12 -8.11 1.83 21.19
N ASP A 13 -7.43 2.81 21.78
CA ASP A 13 -8.05 3.85 22.59
C ASP A 13 -9.05 4.66 21.75
N SER A 14 -8.65 5.08 20.55
CA SER A 14 -9.55 5.81 19.64
C SER A 14 -10.76 4.97 19.20
N ILE A 15 -10.60 3.65 18.98
CA ILE A 15 -11.74 2.79 18.61
C ILE A 15 -12.69 2.62 19.81
N GLU A 16 -12.16 2.49 21.02
CA GLU A 16 -12.95 2.35 22.25
C GLU A 16 -13.89 3.55 22.48
N ASP A 17 -13.46 4.76 22.12
CA ASP A 17 -14.26 5.98 22.21
C ASP A 17 -15.55 5.90 21.36
N TYR A 18 -15.51 5.19 20.23
CA TYR A 18 -16.66 4.99 19.33
C TYR A 18 -17.35 3.64 19.51
N CYS A 19 -16.66 2.64 20.07
CA CYS A 19 -17.13 1.28 20.27
C CYS A 19 -16.72 0.76 21.67
N PRO A 20 -17.47 1.11 22.72
CA PRO A 20 -17.16 0.67 24.08
C PRO A 20 -17.21 -0.86 24.22
N GLY A 21 -16.21 -1.42 24.90
CA GLY A 21 -16.01 -2.86 25.06
C GLY A 21 -15.16 -3.51 23.97
N PHE A 22 -14.77 -2.79 22.93
CA PHE A 22 -13.96 -3.31 21.81
C PHE A 22 -12.67 -3.98 22.28
N LYS A 23 -11.91 -3.34 23.16
CA LYS A 23 -10.63 -3.88 23.67
C LYS A 23 -10.79 -5.24 24.34
N GLY A 24 -11.92 -5.48 25.00
CA GLY A 24 -12.23 -6.75 25.66
C GLY A 24 -12.52 -7.91 24.68
N LEU A 25 -12.81 -7.60 23.41
CA LEU A 25 -13.09 -8.58 22.36
C LEU A 25 -11.85 -8.93 21.52
N VAL A 26 -10.72 -8.25 21.72
CA VAL A 26 -9.49 -8.50 20.95
C VAL A 26 -8.81 -9.77 21.43
N VAL A 27 -8.84 -10.83 20.62
CA VAL A 27 -8.20 -12.13 20.91
C VAL A 27 -6.73 -12.18 20.45
N GLY A 28 -6.38 -11.38 19.45
CA GLY A 28 -5.04 -11.33 18.89
C GLY A 28 -4.85 -10.12 17.99
N LYS A 29 -3.59 -9.80 17.69
CA LYS A 29 -3.22 -8.74 16.76
C LYS A 29 -1.96 -9.10 16.00
N GLU A 30 -1.95 -8.77 14.72
CA GLU A 30 -0.75 -8.75 13.89
C GLU A 30 -0.51 -7.31 13.45
N VAL A 31 0.75 -6.87 13.54
CA VAL A 31 1.12 -5.48 13.28
C VAL A 31 2.26 -5.49 12.28
N LEU A 32 1.96 -5.04 11.07
CA LEU A 32 2.95 -4.94 9.99
C LEU A 32 3.38 -3.48 9.84
N THR A 33 4.64 -3.22 10.14
CA THR A 33 5.23 -1.88 10.01
C THR A 33 5.76 -1.66 8.58
N PRO A 34 6.08 -0.43 8.16
CA PRO A 34 6.62 -0.20 6.82
C PRO A 34 7.85 -1.07 6.48
N PRO A 35 8.84 -1.27 7.39
CA PRO A 35 9.93 -2.23 7.15
C PRO A 35 9.46 -3.69 7.00
N ASP A 36 8.39 -4.09 7.70
CA ASP A 36 7.81 -5.43 7.53
C ASP A 36 7.14 -5.57 6.18
N LEU A 37 6.38 -4.57 5.76
CA LEU A 37 5.73 -4.56 4.46
C LEU A 37 6.74 -4.59 3.31
N GLU A 38 7.84 -3.84 3.44
CA GLU A 38 8.94 -3.87 2.48
C GLU A 38 9.60 -5.26 2.41
N ARG A 39 9.89 -5.87 3.57
CA ARG A 39 10.53 -7.18 3.65
C ARG A 39 9.64 -8.33 3.17
N ILE A 40 8.35 -8.29 3.48
CA ILE A 40 7.41 -9.40 3.22
C ILE A 40 6.85 -9.31 1.81
N PHE A 41 6.51 -8.10 1.36
CA PHE A 41 5.77 -7.88 0.11
C PHE A 41 6.57 -7.14 -0.95
N GLY A 42 7.79 -6.67 -0.65
CA GLY A 42 8.57 -5.83 -1.57
C GLY A 42 8.01 -4.40 -1.70
N LEU A 43 7.16 -3.97 -0.77
CA LEU A 43 6.59 -2.62 -0.76
C LEU A 43 7.62 -1.63 -0.23
N THR A 44 8.48 -1.09 -1.10
CA THR A 44 9.48 -0.10 -0.70
C THR A 44 8.83 1.07 0.06
N GLY A 45 9.34 1.35 1.27
CA GLY A 45 8.80 2.35 2.18
C GLY A 45 7.41 2.04 2.74
N GLY A 46 6.89 0.83 2.55
CA GLY A 46 5.55 0.39 2.99
C GLY A 46 4.40 0.96 2.15
N ASN A 47 4.66 1.47 0.95
CA ASN A 47 3.63 2.07 0.10
C ASN A 47 2.91 1.02 -0.76
N ILE A 48 1.63 0.76 -0.46
CA ILE A 48 0.79 -0.21 -1.17
C ILE A 48 0.60 0.09 -2.67
N PHE A 49 0.85 1.33 -3.09
CA PHE A 49 0.76 1.77 -4.48
C PHE A 49 2.11 1.81 -5.21
N HIS A 50 3.18 1.31 -4.55
CA HIS A 50 4.56 1.28 -5.06
C HIS A 50 5.08 2.65 -5.57
N GLY A 51 4.49 3.74 -5.09
CA GLY A 51 4.71 5.11 -5.54
C GLY A 51 3.65 6.05 -4.99
N ALA A 52 3.89 7.36 -4.98
CA ALA A 52 2.89 8.30 -4.45
C ALA A 52 1.66 8.36 -5.38
N MET A 53 0.52 8.71 -4.81
CA MET A 53 -0.71 9.01 -5.55
C MET A 53 -0.93 10.52 -5.65
N SER A 54 0.14 11.29 -5.85
CA SER A 54 0.03 12.70 -6.20
C SER A 54 -0.36 12.85 -7.67
N LEU A 55 -0.98 13.97 -8.05
CA LEU A 55 -1.47 14.19 -9.42
C LEU A 55 -0.35 14.10 -10.46
N ASP A 56 0.88 14.48 -10.10
CA ASP A 56 2.08 14.36 -10.91
C ASP A 56 2.64 12.93 -11.01
N GLN A 57 2.13 11.97 -10.24
CA GLN A 57 2.54 10.56 -10.24
C GLN A 57 1.40 9.59 -10.56
N LEU A 58 0.31 10.09 -11.14
CA LEU A 58 -0.85 9.30 -11.55
C LEU A 58 -1.08 9.39 -13.06
N TYR A 59 -1.85 8.43 -13.58
CA TYR A 59 -2.25 8.34 -14.98
C TYR A 59 -1.03 8.43 -15.91
N LEU A 60 -1.07 9.35 -16.88
CA LEU A 60 -0.04 9.52 -17.91
C LEU A 60 1.34 9.75 -17.30
N SER A 61 1.42 10.43 -16.16
CA SER A 61 2.69 10.72 -15.49
C SER A 61 3.29 9.51 -14.78
N ARG A 62 2.50 8.45 -14.56
CA ARG A 62 2.96 7.16 -14.02
C ARG A 62 3.43 6.20 -15.13
N MET A 63 3.07 6.47 -16.39
CA MET A 63 3.56 5.72 -17.54
C MET A 63 4.92 6.28 -17.94
N SER A 64 5.91 5.42 -18.23
CA SER A 64 7.08 5.88 -18.98
C SER A 64 6.59 6.35 -20.36
N TYR A 65 6.98 7.56 -20.79
CA TYR A 65 6.63 8.16 -22.09
C TYR A 65 6.90 7.25 -23.32
N LEU A 66 7.58 6.13 -23.12
CA LEU A 66 8.17 5.28 -24.16
C LEU A 66 7.38 4.00 -24.47
N SER A 67 6.24 3.71 -23.83
CA SER A 67 5.62 2.38 -24.00
C SER A 67 4.09 2.41 -24.16
N PRO A 68 3.53 1.65 -25.12
CA PRO A 68 2.08 1.49 -25.27
C PRO A 68 1.52 0.65 -24.11
N ALA A 69 0.37 1.08 -23.58
CA ALA A 69 -0.52 0.40 -22.63
C ALA A 69 0.12 -0.85 -21.96
N TYR A 70 0.90 -0.61 -20.90
CA TYR A 70 1.45 -1.64 -20.00
C TYR A 70 2.61 -2.48 -20.53
N SER A 71 3.06 -2.31 -21.76
CA SER A 71 4.30 -2.96 -22.22
C SER A 71 5.50 -2.37 -21.50
N SER A 72 6.50 -3.20 -21.19
CA SER A 72 7.82 -2.73 -20.81
C SER A 72 8.70 -2.52 -22.06
N PRO A 73 9.87 -1.86 -21.95
CA PRO A 73 10.87 -1.81 -23.02
C PRO A 73 11.43 -3.17 -23.45
N VAL A 74 11.21 -4.23 -22.66
CA VAL A 74 11.61 -5.59 -22.98
C VAL A 74 10.50 -6.27 -23.79
N PRO A 75 10.78 -6.75 -25.02
CA PRO A 75 9.77 -7.39 -25.86
C PRO A 75 9.08 -8.56 -25.16
N GLY A 76 7.75 -8.56 -25.13
CA GLY A 76 6.94 -9.62 -24.54
C GLY A 76 6.78 -9.54 -23.01
N LEU A 77 7.34 -8.53 -22.34
CA LEU A 77 7.15 -8.29 -20.91
C LEU A 77 6.15 -7.15 -20.68
N PHE A 78 5.09 -7.44 -19.93
CA PHE A 78 4.04 -6.51 -19.55
C PHE A 78 4.07 -6.23 -18.05
N LEU A 79 3.77 -4.99 -17.66
CA LEU A 79 3.76 -4.52 -16.27
C LEU A 79 2.32 -4.49 -15.75
N CYS A 80 2.05 -5.31 -14.73
CA CYS A 80 0.76 -5.35 -14.03
C CYS A 80 0.94 -5.12 -12.52
N GLY A 81 -0.14 -4.73 -11.84
CA GLY A 81 -0.17 -4.58 -10.39
C GLY A 81 -0.19 -3.12 -9.92
N SER A 82 -0.26 -2.91 -8.60
CA SER A 82 -0.60 -1.59 -8.03
C SER A 82 0.40 -0.47 -8.33
N GLY A 83 1.63 -0.80 -8.74
CA GLY A 83 2.63 0.16 -9.19
C GLY A 83 2.47 0.62 -10.65
N ALA A 84 1.73 -0.13 -11.48
CA ALA A 84 1.59 0.17 -12.91
C ALA A 84 0.66 1.37 -13.16
N HIS A 85 0.74 1.91 -14.38
CA HIS A 85 -0.28 2.84 -14.91
C HIS A 85 -1.67 2.20 -14.79
N PRO A 86 -2.77 2.96 -14.60
CA PRO A 86 -2.83 4.39 -14.29
C PRO A 86 -2.60 4.73 -12.81
N GLY A 87 -2.62 3.75 -11.93
CA GLY A 87 -2.46 3.92 -10.49
C GLY A 87 -3.12 2.81 -9.70
N GLY A 88 -2.50 2.39 -8.60
CA GLY A 88 -2.88 1.18 -7.87
C GLY A 88 -4.24 1.20 -7.17
N GLY A 89 -4.72 0.01 -6.81
CA GLY A 89 -5.94 -0.19 -6.04
C GLY A 89 -6.66 -1.48 -6.44
N VAL A 90 -7.74 -1.81 -5.72
CA VAL A 90 -8.55 -3.02 -5.95
C VAL A 90 -9.37 -2.96 -7.25
N MET A 91 -9.43 -1.78 -7.90
CA MET A 91 -10.21 -1.55 -9.12
C MET A 91 -9.72 -2.33 -10.34
N GLY A 92 -8.54 -2.96 -10.29
CA GLY A 92 -8.01 -3.78 -11.39
C GLY A 92 -7.64 -3.00 -12.65
N SER A 93 -7.67 -1.68 -12.60
CA SER A 93 -7.28 -0.82 -13.72
C SER A 93 -5.79 -0.87 -14.08
N PRO A 94 -4.84 -1.20 -13.16
CA PRO A 94 -3.43 -1.27 -13.52
C PRO A 94 -2.98 -2.54 -14.22
N GLY A 95 -2.40 -2.37 -15.40
CA GLY A 95 -1.94 -3.47 -16.26
C GLY A 95 -2.90 -3.80 -17.40
#